data_AF-A0ABD5R003-F1
#
_entry.id   AF-A0ABD5R003-F1
#
_cell.length_a   1.000
_cell.length_b   1.000
_cell.length_c   1.000
_cell.angle_alpha   90.00
_cell.angle_beta   90.00
_cell.angle_gamma   90.00
#
_symmetry.space_group_name_H-M   'P 1'
#
loop_
_entity.id
_entity.type
_entity.pdbx_description
1 polymer ?
#
loop_
_entity_poly.entity_id
_entity_poly.type
_entity_poly.pdbx_seq_one_letter_code
_entity_poly.pdbx_strand_id
1 'polypeptide(L)'
;MTAPGIEGESVAGSHDAPIPNPEAVLGRVPTGTSLRRELAAAARSRGRTASVADEIAAIYADLTTIEVPEVDLESARRRLADATGEEDRLKERVAAARGDVRTRRAVDADPAAALADLESAAAELSEAQTARIAAEQTLARERERAAAARDERERRLALRDRLENRRRDARTELALEVYPAFREALSAVPGGDPADAGATPSEYDGPALAASLAAIRIADVEGPVTLQPAAATALDARSGRRPEAVLGVPVTRPDL
;
A
#
# COMPACT_ATOMS: atom_id res chain seq x y z
N MET A 1 4.19 -4.54 42.46
CA MET A 1 3.13 -5.12 41.62
C MET A 1 3.18 -4.36 40.30
N THR A 2 4.04 -4.82 39.40
CA THR A 2 4.38 -4.13 38.14
C THR A 2 4.17 -5.13 37.02
N ALA A 3 3.19 -4.89 36.17
CA ALA A 3 2.93 -5.69 34.98
C ALA A 3 3.95 -5.34 33.88
N PRO A 4 4.49 -6.31 33.14
CA PRO A 4 5.29 -6.02 31.96
C PRO A 4 4.37 -5.82 30.74
N GLY A 5 4.54 -4.68 30.07
CA GLY A 5 3.97 -4.43 28.75
C GLY A 5 4.65 -5.32 27.71
N ILE A 6 3.84 -6.03 26.94
CA ILE A 6 4.30 -6.75 25.75
C ILE A 6 4.02 -5.81 24.57
N GLU A 7 5.03 -5.04 24.19
CA GLU A 7 5.03 -4.33 22.91
C GLU A 7 5.28 -5.35 21.81
N GLY A 8 4.18 -5.73 21.15
CA GLY A 8 4.23 -6.43 19.88
C GLY A 8 4.70 -5.45 18.81
N GLU A 9 6.01 -5.48 18.53
CA GLU A 9 6.56 -4.80 17.37
C GLU A 9 6.29 -5.66 16.12
N SER A 10 5.10 -5.45 15.57
CA SER A 10 4.72 -5.84 14.23
C SER A 10 5.72 -5.21 13.25
N VAL A 11 6.71 -6.00 12.82
CA VAL A 11 7.57 -5.66 11.69
C VAL A 11 6.66 -5.50 10.48
N ALA A 12 6.36 -4.24 10.15
CA ALA A 12 5.68 -3.85 8.93
C ALA A 12 6.50 -4.39 7.76
N GLY A 13 6.01 -5.47 7.16
CA GLY A 13 6.61 -6.08 5.99
C GLY A 13 6.75 -5.02 4.91
N SER A 14 7.97 -4.85 4.40
CA SER A 14 8.27 -4.06 3.23
C SER A 14 7.54 -4.67 2.02
N HIS A 15 6.29 -4.25 1.80
CA HIS A 15 5.43 -4.69 0.69
C HIS A 15 5.88 -4.18 -0.69
N ASP A 16 7.04 -3.51 -0.74
CA ASP A 16 7.48 -2.71 -1.87
C ASP A 16 8.55 -3.36 -2.76
N ALA A 17 9.11 -4.51 -2.35
CA ALA A 17 10.10 -5.20 -3.18
C ALA A 17 9.43 -5.95 -4.35
N PRO A 18 9.98 -5.86 -5.59
CA PRO A 18 9.60 -6.75 -6.67
C PRO A 18 9.90 -8.18 -6.19
N ILE A 19 8.93 -9.10 -6.36
CA ILE A 19 8.96 -10.56 -6.10
C ILE A 19 10.21 -11.07 -5.31
N PRO A 20 10.04 -11.77 -4.18
CA PRO A 20 11.07 -11.93 -3.13
C PRO A 20 12.50 -12.18 -3.62
N ASN A 21 13.47 -11.45 -3.06
CA ASN A 21 14.90 -11.74 -3.23
C ASN A 21 15.17 -13.21 -2.83
N PRO A 22 15.80 -14.03 -3.70
CA PRO A 22 16.09 -15.44 -3.41
C PRO A 22 16.83 -15.67 -2.09
N GLU A 23 17.86 -14.87 -1.79
CA GLU A 23 18.66 -15.02 -0.57
C GLU A 23 17.83 -14.75 0.69
N ALA A 24 16.93 -13.77 0.63
CA ALA A 24 16.05 -13.43 1.75
C ALA A 24 15.04 -14.55 2.06
N VAL A 25 14.73 -15.41 1.09
CA VAL A 25 13.82 -16.56 1.27
C VAL A 25 14.58 -17.83 1.62
N LEU A 26 15.71 -18.09 0.96
CA LEU A 26 16.42 -19.38 1.01
C LEU A 26 17.65 -19.37 1.94
N GLY A 27 18.05 -18.20 2.47
CA GLY A 27 19.24 -18.06 3.31
C GLY A 27 19.16 -18.69 4.70
N ARG A 28 17.99 -19.23 5.10
CA ARG A 28 17.77 -19.88 6.40
C ARG A 28 16.91 -21.13 6.27
N VAL A 29 17.25 -22.19 7.02
CA VAL A 29 16.46 -23.44 7.10
C VAL A 29 16.03 -23.75 8.53
N PRO A 30 14.74 -24.06 8.77
CA PRO A 30 13.62 -23.99 7.81
C PRO A 30 13.34 -22.53 7.41
N THR A 31 12.80 -22.31 6.21
CA THR A 31 12.60 -20.92 5.71
C THR A 31 11.46 -20.20 6.43
N GLY A 32 10.52 -20.94 7.01
CA GLY A 32 9.29 -20.39 7.61
C GLY A 32 8.31 -19.81 6.58
N THR A 33 8.51 -20.10 5.29
CA THR A 33 7.66 -19.64 4.19
C THR A 33 6.94 -20.80 3.51
N SER A 34 5.98 -20.51 2.62
CA SER A 34 5.28 -21.55 1.87
C SER A 34 6.16 -22.14 0.76
N LEU A 35 6.00 -23.43 0.46
CA LEU A 35 6.74 -24.13 -0.61
C LEU A 35 6.70 -23.38 -1.94
N ARG A 36 5.53 -22.85 -2.33
CA ARG A 36 5.40 -22.04 -3.57
C ARG A 36 6.34 -20.82 -3.56
N ARG A 37 6.56 -20.18 -2.41
CA ARG A 37 7.49 -19.04 -2.28
C ARG A 37 8.94 -19.50 -2.34
N GLU A 38 9.28 -20.61 -1.70
CA GLU A 38 10.63 -21.21 -1.76
C GLU A 38 11.00 -21.60 -3.21
N LEU A 39 10.10 -22.27 -3.93
CA LEU A 39 10.33 -22.69 -5.31
C LEU A 39 10.43 -21.51 -6.28
N ALA A 40 9.59 -20.49 -6.11
CA ALA A 40 9.70 -19.27 -6.90
C ALA A 40 11.05 -18.55 -6.67
N ALA A 41 11.55 -18.55 -5.43
CA ALA A 41 12.89 -18.04 -5.11
C ALA A 41 14.00 -18.90 -5.73
N ALA A 42 13.85 -20.23 -5.71
CA ALA A 42 14.79 -21.14 -6.35
C ALA A 42 14.85 -20.93 -7.88
N ALA A 43 13.70 -20.83 -8.55
CA ALA A 43 13.65 -20.52 -9.98
C ALA A 43 14.37 -19.19 -10.30
N ARG A 44 14.11 -18.16 -9.50
CA ARG A 44 14.73 -16.84 -9.61
C ARG A 44 16.24 -16.85 -9.46
N SER A 45 16.75 -17.59 -8.47
CA SER A 45 18.20 -17.72 -8.26
C SER A 45 18.91 -18.28 -9.49
N ARG A 46 18.22 -19.08 -10.30
CA ARG A 46 18.71 -19.62 -11.58
C ARG A 46 18.45 -18.69 -12.78
N GLY A 47 18.12 -17.42 -12.55
CA GLY A 47 17.84 -16.43 -13.59
C GLY A 47 16.48 -16.59 -14.30
N ARG A 48 15.55 -17.39 -13.76
CA ARG A 48 14.21 -17.52 -14.35
C ARG A 48 13.34 -16.31 -14.06
N THR A 49 12.56 -15.93 -15.06
CA THR A 49 11.65 -14.78 -15.02
C THR A 49 10.25 -15.22 -15.43
N ALA A 50 9.23 -14.78 -14.68
CA ALA A 50 7.83 -15.07 -14.99
C ALA A 50 7.38 -14.31 -16.24
N SER A 51 6.39 -14.85 -16.96
CA SER A 51 5.86 -14.21 -18.17
C SER A 51 5.25 -12.83 -17.91
N VAL A 52 4.73 -12.62 -16.68
CA VAL A 52 4.12 -11.36 -16.22
C VAL A 52 5.10 -10.36 -15.61
N ALA A 53 6.42 -10.59 -15.68
CA ALA A 53 7.42 -9.74 -15.03
C ALA A 53 7.41 -8.29 -15.53
N ASP A 54 7.32 -8.09 -16.84
CA ASP A 54 7.27 -6.74 -17.44
C ASP A 54 5.99 -6.00 -17.04
N GLU A 55 4.86 -6.72 -16.95
CA GLU A 55 3.61 -6.13 -16.49
C GLU A 55 3.69 -5.72 -15.01
N ILE A 56 4.34 -6.51 -14.16
CA ILE A 56 4.59 -6.16 -12.76
C ILE A 56 5.43 -4.88 -12.67
N ALA A 57 6.47 -4.75 -13.50
CA ALA A 57 7.30 -3.55 -13.55
C ALA A 57 6.50 -2.33 -14.03
N ALA A 58 5.66 -2.50 -15.06
CA ALA A 58 4.79 -1.44 -15.57
C ALA A 58 3.78 -0.96 -14.51
N ILE A 59 3.09 -1.89 -13.82
CA ILE A 59 2.15 -1.54 -12.75
C ILE A 59 2.86 -0.80 -11.61
N TYR A 60 4.08 -1.21 -11.26
CA TYR A 60 4.87 -0.51 -10.25
C TYR A 60 5.22 0.92 -10.68
N ALA A 61 5.67 1.10 -11.92
CA ALA A 61 5.94 2.43 -12.48
C ALA A 61 4.68 3.33 -12.48
N ASP A 62 3.54 2.76 -12.89
CA ASP A 62 2.25 3.47 -12.83
C ASP A 62 1.91 3.89 -11.40
N LEU A 63 2.05 2.99 -10.42
CA LEU A 63 1.82 3.28 -9.00
C LEU A 63 2.71 4.41 -8.47
N THR A 64 3.97 4.48 -8.89
CA THR A 64 4.90 5.54 -8.47
C THR A 64 4.58 6.90 -9.08
N THR A 65 3.82 6.92 -10.18
CA THR A 65 3.41 8.17 -10.86
C THR A 65 2.14 8.76 -10.26
N ILE A 66 1.41 8.00 -9.43
CA ILE A 66 0.14 8.42 -8.86
C ILE A 66 0.37 9.42 -7.72
N GLU A 67 -0.07 10.66 -7.95
CA GLU A 67 -0.12 11.73 -6.95
C GLU A 67 -1.57 12.04 -6.57
N VAL A 68 -1.89 11.95 -5.28
CA VAL A 68 -3.23 12.26 -4.78
C VAL A 68 -3.29 13.73 -4.34
N PRO A 69 -4.14 14.57 -4.97
CA PRO A 69 -4.26 15.97 -4.57
C PRO A 69 -4.72 16.13 -3.11
N GLU A 70 -4.14 17.11 -2.43
CA GLU A 70 -4.65 17.59 -1.14
C GLU A 70 -5.90 18.44 -1.36
N VAL A 71 -6.86 18.34 -0.44
CA VAL A 71 -8.19 18.95 -0.58
C VAL A 71 -8.66 19.49 0.76
N ASP A 72 -9.13 20.74 0.78
CA ASP A 72 -9.67 21.40 1.97
C ASP A 72 -11.12 21.84 1.77
N LEU A 73 -12.00 20.84 1.70
CA LEU A 73 -13.44 21.05 1.58
C LEU A 73 -14.04 21.73 2.81
N GLU A 74 -13.49 21.51 4.00
CA GLU A 74 -14.06 22.05 5.23
C GLU A 74 -13.88 23.57 5.29
N SER A 75 -12.66 24.06 5.05
CA SER A 75 -12.41 25.50 5.03
C SER A 75 -13.19 26.18 3.91
N ALA A 76 -13.31 25.56 2.73
CA ALA A 76 -14.09 26.13 1.64
C ALA A 76 -15.59 26.25 1.97
N ARG A 77 -16.17 25.24 2.65
CA ARG A 77 -17.57 25.30 3.12
C ARG A 77 -17.76 26.39 4.18
N ARG A 78 -16.82 26.49 5.13
CA ARG A 78 -16.87 27.50 6.19
C ARG A 78 -16.85 28.91 5.62
N ARG A 79 -15.92 29.20 4.70
CA ARG A 79 -15.84 30.51 4.03
C ARG A 79 -17.13 30.87 3.28
N LEU A 80 -17.77 29.91 2.63
CA LEU A 80 -19.05 30.16 1.95
C LEU A 80 -20.16 30.48 2.96
N ALA A 81 -20.24 29.75 4.06
CA ALA A 81 -21.21 30.02 5.11
C ALA A 81 -21.00 31.43 5.71
N ASP A 82 -19.74 31.79 6.01
CA ASP A 82 -19.40 33.11 6.55
C ASP A 82 -19.78 34.24 5.58
N ALA A 83 -19.42 34.10 4.30
CA ALA A 83 -19.74 35.09 3.26
C ALA A 83 -21.25 35.23 3.02
N THR A 84 -22.00 34.12 3.10
CA THR A 84 -23.47 34.13 2.98
C THR A 84 -24.11 34.83 4.18
N GLY A 85 -23.65 34.51 5.40
CA GLY A 85 -24.12 35.16 6.61
C GLY A 85 -23.86 36.67 6.62
N GLU A 86 -22.70 37.11 6.11
CA GLU A 86 -22.39 38.53 6.02
C GLU A 86 -23.23 39.25 4.96
N GLU A 87 -23.44 38.64 3.79
CA GLU A 87 -24.34 39.20 2.77
C GLU A 87 -25.76 39.40 3.33
N ASP A 88 -26.29 38.42 4.07
CA ASP A 88 -27.64 38.51 4.63
C ASP A 88 -27.75 39.62 5.69
N ARG A 89 -26.75 39.76 6.58
CA ARG A 89 -26.69 40.89 7.53
C ARG A 89 -26.65 42.24 6.81
N LEU A 90 -25.92 42.34 5.71
CA LEU A 90 -25.80 43.58 4.93
C LEU A 90 -27.09 43.92 4.16
N LYS A 91 -27.82 42.90 3.66
CA LYS A 91 -29.16 43.12 3.09
C LYS A 91 -30.12 43.70 4.13
N GLU A 92 -30.10 43.19 5.36
CA GLU A 92 -30.90 43.74 6.46
C GLU A 92 -30.52 45.20 6.77
N ARG A 93 -29.21 45.51 6.82
CA ARG A 93 -28.70 46.87 7.03
C ARG A 93 -29.17 47.83 5.94
N VAL A 94 -29.07 47.43 4.67
CA VAL A 94 -29.59 48.21 3.53
C VAL A 94 -31.09 48.43 3.66
N ALA A 95 -31.86 47.41 4.02
CA ALA A 95 -33.31 47.53 4.20
C ALA A 95 -33.67 48.53 5.32
N ALA A 96 -32.95 48.49 6.44
CA ALA A 96 -33.09 49.45 7.54
C ALA A 96 -32.77 50.88 7.09
N ALA A 97 -31.62 51.11 6.44
CA ALA A 97 -31.23 52.43 5.94
C ALA A 97 -32.24 52.99 4.91
N ARG A 98 -32.79 52.14 4.02
CA ARG A 98 -33.90 52.52 3.12
C ARG A 98 -35.18 52.87 3.87
N GLY A 99 -35.43 52.24 5.01
CA GLY A 99 -36.51 52.59 5.93
C GLY A 99 -36.34 54.00 6.49
N ASP A 100 -35.16 54.30 7.04
CA ASP A 100 -34.85 55.58 7.68
C ASP A 100 -34.93 56.76 6.69
N VAL A 101 -34.37 56.61 5.49
CA VAL A 101 -34.49 57.62 4.43
C VAL A 101 -35.96 57.91 4.11
N ARG A 102 -36.82 56.88 4.03
CA ARG A 102 -38.26 57.05 3.77
C ARG A 102 -38.95 57.78 4.91
N THR A 103 -38.65 57.41 6.16
CA THR A 103 -39.21 58.05 7.35
C THR A 103 -38.85 59.52 7.42
N ARG A 104 -37.59 59.91 7.20
CA ARG A 104 -37.18 61.32 7.22
C ARG A 104 -37.87 62.16 6.15
N ARG A 105 -37.98 61.62 4.93
CA ARG A 105 -38.73 62.27 3.85
C ARG A 105 -40.21 62.42 4.16
N ALA A 106 -40.82 61.48 4.88
CA ALA A 106 -42.24 61.55 5.24
C ALA A 106 -42.55 62.64 6.28
N VAL A 107 -41.55 63.06 7.06
CA VAL A 107 -41.68 64.12 8.08
C VAL A 107 -41.00 65.43 7.67
N ASP A 108 -40.64 65.58 6.39
CA ASP A 108 -39.89 66.73 5.84
C ASP A 108 -38.59 67.06 6.59
N ALA A 109 -37.94 66.04 7.18
CA ALA A 109 -36.62 66.17 7.80
C ALA A 109 -35.50 65.94 6.77
N ASP A 110 -34.34 66.54 6.99
CA ASP A 110 -33.16 66.39 6.13
C ASP A 110 -32.69 64.91 6.03
N PRO A 111 -32.76 64.29 4.83
CA PRO A 111 -32.38 62.90 4.64
C PRO A 111 -30.89 62.71 4.30
N ALA A 112 -30.07 63.78 4.21
CA ALA A 112 -28.70 63.69 3.67
C ALA A 112 -27.83 62.63 4.38
N ALA A 113 -27.81 62.63 5.72
CA ALA A 113 -27.04 61.63 6.47
C ALA A 113 -27.55 60.19 6.24
N ALA A 114 -28.87 59.99 6.24
CA ALA A 114 -29.47 58.68 6.01
C ALA A 114 -29.22 58.16 4.58
N LEU A 115 -29.07 59.06 3.60
CA LEU A 115 -28.68 58.72 2.24
C LEU A 115 -27.21 58.26 2.18
N ALA A 116 -26.30 58.95 2.86
CA ALA A 116 -24.91 58.53 2.95
C ALA A 116 -24.77 57.15 3.61
N ASP A 117 -25.53 56.89 4.68
CA ASP A 117 -25.56 55.57 5.35
C ASP A 117 -26.08 54.48 4.41
N LEU A 118 -27.12 54.78 3.63
CA LEU A 118 -27.66 53.87 2.62
C LEU A 118 -26.64 53.57 1.52
N GLU A 119 -25.96 54.59 1.01
CA GLU A 119 -24.91 54.42 -0.02
C GLU A 119 -23.76 53.56 0.51
N SER A 120 -23.30 53.80 1.75
CA SER A 120 -22.27 52.99 2.39
C SER A 120 -22.71 51.54 2.55
N ALA A 121 -23.92 51.30 3.10
CA ALA A 121 -24.44 49.95 3.28
C ALA A 121 -24.63 49.20 1.94
N ALA A 122 -25.02 49.91 0.88
CA ALA A 122 -25.16 49.32 -0.45
C ALA A 122 -23.80 48.96 -1.07
N ALA A 123 -22.77 49.78 -0.86
CA ALA A 123 -21.40 49.48 -1.29
C ALA A 123 -20.86 48.23 -0.58
N GLU A 124 -20.98 48.17 0.75
CA GLU A 124 -20.57 47.00 1.54
C GLU A 124 -21.31 45.73 1.10
N LEU A 125 -22.63 45.82 0.83
CA LEU A 125 -23.40 44.69 0.31
C LEU A 125 -22.86 44.20 -1.04
N SER A 126 -22.48 45.10 -1.94
CA SER A 126 -21.92 44.72 -3.24
C SER A 126 -20.58 43.99 -3.10
N GLU A 127 -19.74 44.42 -2.16
CA GLU A 127 -18.48 43.74 -1.83
C GLU A 127 -18.74 42.34 -1.24
N ALA A 128 -19.68 42.21 -0.30
CA ALA A 128 -20.04 40.93 0.31
C ALA A 128 -20.65 39.95 -0.70
N GLN A 129 -21.47 40.42 -1.63
CA GLN A 129 -21.99 39.62 -2.74
C GLN A 129 -20.85 39.07 -3.61
N THR A 130 -19.84 39.90 -3.89
CA THR A 130 -18.66 39.49 -4.64
C THR A 130 -17.86 38.44 -3.85
N ALA A 131 -17.70 38.64 -2.55
CA ALA A 131 -17.03 37.68 -1.66
C ALA A 131 -17.77 36.33 -1.60
N ARG A 132 -19.10 36.31 -1.53
CA ARG A 132 -19.90 35.07 -1.60
C ARG A 132 -19.66 34.34 -2.91
N ILE A 133 -19.75 35.03 -4.05
CA ILE A 133 -19.50 34.42 -5.36
C ILE A 133 -18.09 33.81 -5.43
N ALA A 134 -17.07 34.51 -4.92
CA ALA A 134 -15.71 33.97 -4.87
C ALA A 134 -15.60 32.73 -3.97
N ALA A 135 -16.30 32.72 -2.83
CA ALA A 135 -16.34 31.57 -1.93
C ALA A 135 -17.06 30.37 -2.57
N GLU A 136 -18.15 30.59 -3.30
CA GLU A 136 -18.86 29.54 -4.06
C GLU A 136 -17.96 28.91 -5.12
N GLN A 137 -17.28 29.75 -5.91
CA GLN A 137 -16.34 29.26 -6.91
C GLN A 137 -15.18 28.48 -6.29
N THR A 138 -14.70 28.91 -5.13
CA THR A 138 -13.66 28.18 -4.39
C THR A 138 -14.16 26.82 -3.93
N LEU A 139 -15.36 26.74 -3.36
CA LEU A 139 -15.97 25.48 -2.96
C LEU A 139 -16.21 24.54 -4.14
N ALA A 140 -16.63 25.06 -5.29
CA ALA A 140 -16.78 24.26 -6.50
C ALA A 140 -15.46 23.62 -6.93
N ARG A 141 -14.38 24.41 -7.00
CA ARG A 141 -13.04 23.91 -7.33
C ARG A 141 -12.55 22.86 -6.32
N GLU A 142 -12.76 23.07 -5.03
CA GLU A 142 -12.39 22.08 -4.00
C GLU A 142 -13.21 20.79 -4.11
N ARG A 143 -14.48 20.86 -4.53
CA ARG A 143 -15.29 19.66 -4.80
C ARG A 143 -14.78 18.86 -6.00
N GLU A 144 -14.38 19.54 -7.07
CA GLU A 144 -13.78 18.89 -8.24
C GLU A 144 -12.45 18.22 -7.87
N ARG A 145 -11.59 18.92 -7.11
CA ARG A 145 -10.35 18.33 -6.56
C ARG A 145 -10.62 17.14 -5.66
N ALA A 146 -11.67 17.20 -4.81
CA ALA A 146 -12.08 16.08 -3.97
C ALA A 146 -12.48 14.84 -4.78
N ALA A 147 -13.20 15.05 -5.89
CA ALA A 147 -13.58 13.97 -6.79
C ALA A 147 -12.35 13.37 -7.47
N ALA A 148 -11.49 14.19 -8.09
CA ALA A 148 -10.25 13.74 -8.70
C ALA A 148 -9.34 12.99 -7.72
N ALA A 149 -9.23 13.48 -6.47
CA ALA A 149 -8.46 12.80 -5.44
C ALA A 149 -9.07 11.45 -5.01
N ARG A 150 -10.39 11.29 -5.07
CA ARG A 150 -11.04 9.97 -4.86
C ARG A 150 -10.73 9.03 -6.01
N ASP A 151 -10.90 9.49 -7.24
CA ASP A 151 -10.67 8.68 -8.45
C ASP A 151 -9.21 8.18 -8.49
N GLU A 152 -8.26 9.04 -8.12
CA GLU A 152 -6.85 8.67 -8.07
C GLU A 152 -6.53 7.67 -6.94
N ARG A 153 -7.18 7.80 -5.78
CA ARG A 153 -7.08 6.79 -4.71
C ARG A 153 -7.65 5.45 -5.14
N GLU A 154 -8.78 5.44 -5.84
CA GLU A 154 -9.41 4.24 -6.36
C GLU A 154 -8.51 3.57 -7.41
N ARG A 155 -7.97 4.35 -8.34
CA ARG A 155 -6.99 3.88 -9.33
C ARG A 155 -5.76 3.25 -8.66
N ARG A 156 -5.19 3.92 -7.65
CA ARG A 156 -4.07 3.38 -6.86
C ARG A 156 -4.42 2.06 -6.18
N LEU A 157 -5.60 1.95 -5.58
CA LEU A 157 -6.06 0.72 -4.94
C LEU A 157 -6.18 -0.42 -5.95
N ALA A 158 -6.83 -0.17 -7.09
CA ALA A 158 -7.01 -1.15 -8.15
C ALA A 158 -5.66 -1.64 -8.72
N LEU A 159 -4.69 -0.73 -8.90
CA LEU A 159 -3.35 -1.11 -9.35
C LEU A 159 -2.59 -1.93 -8.30
N ARG A 160 -2.72 -1.61 -7.01
CA ARG A 160 -2.12 -2.42 -5.93
C ARG A 160 -2.69 -3.83 -5.90
N ASP A 161 -4.00 -3.98 -6.05
CA ASP A 161 -4.65 -5.29 -6.07
C ASP A 161 -4.22 -6.09 -7.30
N ARG A 162 -4.17 -5.44 -8.47
CA ARG A 162 -3.64 -6.05 -9.70
C ARG A 162 -2.18 -6.47 -9.53
N LEU A 163 -1.34 -5.64 -8.93
CA LEU A 163 0.07 -5.95 -8.64
C LEU A 163 0.19 -7.20 -7.78
N GLU A 164 -0.58 -7.30 -6.69
CA GLU A 164 -0.57 -8.46 -5.80
C GLU A 164 -1.06 -9.73 -6.50
N ASN A 165 -2.08 -9.62 -7.35
CA ASN A 165 -2.52 -10.74 -8.19
C ASN A 165 -1.42 -11.19 -9.15
N ARG A 166 -0.78 -10.27 -9.88
CA ARG A 166 0.31 -10.65 -10.80
C ARG A 166 1.53 -11.19 -10.08
N ARG A 167 1.83 -10.72 -8.87
CA ARG A 167 2.87 -11.32 -8.00
C ARG A 167 2.50 -12.73 -7.55
N ARG A 168 1.21 -13.07 -7.38
CA ARG A 168 0.76 -14.45 -7.12
C ARG A 168 0.91 -15.32 -8.36
N ASP A 169 0.53 -14.80 -9.53
CA ASP A 169 0.65 -15.50 -10.81
C ASP A 169 2.12 -15.82 -11.11
N ALA A 170 3.01 -14.81 -11.00
CA ALA A 170 4.45 -14.96 -11.19
C ALA A 170 5.06 -16.04 -10.29
N ARG A 171 4.68 -16.06 -9.01
CA ARG A 171 5.15 -17.11 -8.07
C ARG A 171 4.62 -18.48 -8.45
N THR A 172 3.41 -18.57 -8.99
CA THR A 172 2.82 -19.84 -9.40
C THR A 172 3.52 -20.37 -10.64
N GLU A 173 3.73 -19.55 -11.67
CA GLU A 173 4.48 -19.90 -12.88
C GLU A 173 5.89 -20.40 -12.54
N LEU A 174 6.65 -19.61 -11.79
CA LEU A 174 8.02 -19.94 -11.41
C LEU A 174 8.10 -21.22 -10.58
N ALA A 175 7.19 -21.40 -9.63
CA ALA A 175 7.17 -22.60 -8.79
C ALA A 175 6.84 -23.86 -9.61
N LEU A 176 5.90 -23.76 -10.57
CA LEU A 176 5.55 -24.87 -11.45
C LEU A 176 6.69 -25.24 -12.40
N GLU A 177 7.43 -24.25 -12.91
CA GLU A 177 8.56 -24.47 -13.82
C GLU A 177 9.64 -25.36 -13.19
N VAL A 178 9.98 -25.13 -11.91
CA VAL A 178 11.02 -25.89 -11.20
C VAL A 178 10.48 -27.09 -10.42
N TYR A 179 9.16 -27.30 -10.44
CA TYR A 179 8.53 -28.36 -9.65
C TYR A 179 9.05 -29.77 -9.97
N PRO A 180 9.27 -30.16 -11.24
CA PRO A 180 9.84 -31.47 -11.55
C PRO A 180 11.22 -31.69 -10.91
N ALA A 181 12.09 -30.67 -10.94
CA ALA A 181 13.41 -30.74 -10.31
C ALA A 181 13.32 -30.85 -8.78
N PHE A 182 12.37 -30.14 -8.17
CA PHE A 182 12.07 -30.28 -6.74
C PHE A 182 11.68 -31.72 -6.37
N ARG A 183 10.81 -32.36 -7.16
CA ARG A 183 10.37 -33.75 -6.92
C ARG A 183 11.53 -34.73 -6.93
N GLU A 184 12.46 -34.56 -7.86
CA GLU A 184 13.68 -35.37 -7.93
C GLU A 184 14.58 -35.11 -6.72
N ALA A 185 14.74 -33.85 -6.31
CA ALA A 185 15.57 -33.44 -5.19
C ALA A 185 15.08 -33.97 -3.83
N LEU A 186 13.79 -34.26 -3.65
CA LEU A 186 13.25 -34.84 -2.42
C LEU A 186 13.93 -36.15 -2.03
N SER A 187 14.31 -36.98 -3.02
CA SER A 187 15.00 -38.25 -2.76
C SER A 187 16.40 -38.08 -2.14
N ALA A 188 17.01 -36.90 -2.32
CA ALA A 188 18.37 -36.61 -1.89
C ALA A 188 18.44 -35.93 -0.52
N VAL A 189 17.31 -35.48 0.05
CA VAL A 189 17.26 -34.72 1.30
C VAL A 189 16.68 -35.51 2.46
N PRO A 190 17.10 -35.21 3.70
CA PRO A 190 16.50 -35.83 4.87
C PRO A 190 15.02 -35.51 5.03
N GLY A 191 14.25 -36.56 5.34
CA GLY A 191 12.80 -36.49 5.48
C GLY A 191 12.05 -36.39 4.15
N GLY A 192 12.75 -36.36 3.01
CA GLY A 192 12.10 -36.28 1.70
C GLY A 192 11.74 -37.66 1.13
N ASP A 193 10.55 -37.72 0.53
CA ASP A 193 10.07 -38.82 -0.30
C ASP A 193 9.40 -38.23 -1.56
N PRO A 194 9.81 -38.59 -2.79
CA PRO A 194 9.14 -38.16 -4.01
C PRO A 194 7.66 -38.54 -4.10
N ALA A 195 7.19 -39.55 -3.35
CA ALA A 195 5.78 -39.93 -3.27
C ALA A 195 4.91 -38.83 -2.62
N ASP A 196 5.47 -38.08 -1.67
CA ASP A 196 4.79 -36.99 -0.96
C ASP A 196 4.61 -35.73 -1.83
N ALA A 197 5.20 -35.71 -3.03
CA ALA A 197 5.18 -34.55 -3.90
C ALA A 197 3.80 -34.21 -4.49
N GLY A 198 2.98 -35.21 -4.81
CA GLY A 198 1.83 -34.97 -5.69
C GLY A 198 2.22 -34.36 -7.06
N ALA A 199 1.27 -33.74 -7.75
CA ALA A 199 1.46 -33.16 -9.09
C ALA A 199 1.77 -31.66 -9.07
N THR A 200 1.37 -30.94 -8.02
CA THR A 200 1.58 -29.48 -7.90
C THR A 200 2.11 -29.09 -6.52
N PRO A 201 2.74 -27.91 -6.35
CA PRO A 201 3.23 -27.46 -5.05
C PRO A 201 2.16 -27.38 -3.94
N SER A 202 0.88 -27.27 -4.30
CA SER A 202 -0.25 -27.27 -3.34
C SER A 202 -0.64 -28.66 -2.84
N GLU A 203 -0.19 -29.71 -3.51
CA GLU A 203 -0.49 -31.11 -3.18
C GLU A 203 0.63 -31.78 -2.37
N TYR A 204 1.71 -31.05 -2.08
CA TYR A 204 2.81 -31.55 -1.27
C TYR A 204 2.32 -31.86 0.17
N ASP A 205 2.47 -33.12 0.58
CA ASP A 205 2.04 -33.62 1.90
C ASP A 205 3.22 -34.06 2.78
N GLY A 206 4.45 -33.76 2.35
CA GLY A 206 5.67 -34.14 3.05
C GLY A 206 6.11 -33.14 4.13
N PRO A 207 7.19 -33.45 4.88
CA PRO A 207 7.69 -32.57 5.93
C PRO A 207 8.20 -31.22 5.39
N ALA A 208 7.76 -30.10 5.99
CA ALA A 208 8.18 -28.75 5.57
C ALA A 208 9.71 -28.56 5.55
N LEU A 209 10.44 -29.19 6.47
CA LEU A 209 11.90 -29.17 6.48
C LEU A 209 12.51 -29.83 5.23
N ALA A 210 11.97 -30.97 4.80
CA ALA A 210 12.43 -31.65 3.59
C ALA A 210 12.14 -30.81 2.34
N ALA A 211 10.97 -30.16 2.29
CA ALA A 211 10.64 -29.17 1.27
C ALA A 211 11.66 -28.03 1.20
N SER A 212 11.97 -27.37 2.33
CA SER A 212 12.96 -26.29 2.36
C SER A 212 14.35 -26.75 1.88
N LEU A 213 14.81 -27.92 2.34
CA LEU A 213 16.11 -28.49 1.93
C LEU A 213 16.15 -28.81 0.43
N ALA A 214 15.08 -29.40 -0.12
CA ALA A 214 14.98 -29.72 -1.53
C ALA A 214 14.90 -28.44 -2.40
N ALA A 215 14.18 -27.42 -1.95
CA ALA A 215 14.10 -26.13 -2.63
C ALA A 215 15.48 -25.42 -2.70
N ILE A 216 16.26 -25.47 -1.62
CA ILE A 216 17.64 -24.94 -1.60
C ILE A 216 18.56 -25.75 -2.52
N ARG A 217 18.43 -27.08 -2.52
CA ARG A 217 19.25 -27.96 -3.37
C ARG A 217 19.11 -27.66 -4.86
N ILE A 218 17.93 -27.24 -5.31
CA ILE A 218 17.70 -26.88 -6.72
C ILE A 218 18.00 -25.41 -7.02
N ALA A 219 18.21 -24.58 -6.00
CA ALA A 219 18.52 -23.17 -6.13
C ALA A 219 20.01 -22.94 -6.43
N ASP A 220 20.32 -21.76 -6.95
CA ASP A 220 21.69 -21.25 -7.15
C ASP A 220 21.94 -20.13 -6.13
N VAL A 221 22.23 -20.51 -4.88
CA VAL A 221 22.34 -19.55 -3.77
C VAL A 221 23.78 -19.02 -3.68
N GLU A 222 23.94 -17.72 -3.92
CA GLU A 222 25.21 -17.00 -3.79
C GLU A 222 25.52 -16.68 -2.31
N GLY A 223 25.74 -17.70 -1.49
CA GLY A 223 26.13 -17.50 -0.10
C GLY A 223 25.83 -18.68 0.81
N PRO A 224 26.35 -18.65 2.05
CA PRO A 224 26.10 -19.72 2.99
C PRO A 224 24.64 -19.71 3.48
N VAL A 225 24.04 -20.89 3.56
CA VAL A 225 22.71 -21.08 4.15
C VAL A 225 22.84 -21.33 5.64
N THR A 226 22.09 -20.59 6.46
CA THR A 226 22.09 -20.78 7.92
C THR A 226 21.12 -21.87 8.33
N LEU A 227 21.61 -22.92 8.99
CA LEU A 227 20.75 -23.95 9.59
C LEU A 227 20.30 -23.54 10.99
N GLN A 228 19.02 -23.72 11.30
CA GLN A 228 18.55 -23.69 12.68
C GLN A 228 18.86 -25.02 13.39
N PRO A 229 18.96 -25.05 14.73
CA PRO A 229 19.37 -26.25 15.48
C PRO A 229 18.59 -27.52 15.12
N ALA A 230 17.26 -27.43 14.96
CA ALA A 230 16.43 -28.57 14.57
C ALA A 230 16.75 -29.08 13.14
N ALA A 231 17.08 -28.19 12.21
CA ALA A 231 17.48 -28.55 10.86
C ALA A 231 18.86 -29.20 10.82
N ALA A 232 19.80 -28.68 11.63
CA ALA A 232 21.13 -29.26 11.78
C ALA A 232 21.08 -30.69 12.33
N THR A 233 20.32 -30.92 13.40
CA THR A 233 20.12 -32.25 13.99
C THR A 233 19.51 -33.24 13.01
N ALA A 234 18.50 -32.82 12.23
CA ALA A 234 17.87 -33.69 11.23
C ALA A 234 18.82 -34.07 10.08
N LEU A 235 19.70 -33.13 9.66
CA LEU A 235 20.74 -33.39 8.68
C LEU A 235 21.79 -34.36 9.21
N ASP A 236 22.23 -34.20 10.45
CA ASP A 236 23.23 -35.08 11.08
C ASP A 236 22.70 -36.50 11.32
N ALA A 237 21.40 -36.66 11.63
CA ALA A 237 20.80 -37.96 11.95
C ALA A 237 20.64 -38.92 10.75
N ARG A 238 20.48 -38.40 9.52
CA ARG A 238 20.20 -39.22 8.32
C ARG A 238 21.37 -39.24 7.33
N SER A 239 22.29 -38.29 7.44
CA SER A 239 23.36 -38.11 6.47
C SER A 239 24.69 -38.57 7.06
N GLY A 240 25.20 -39.73 6.62
CA GLY A 240 26.64 -40.02 6.73
C GLY A 240 27.51 -39.09 5.86
N ARG A 241 26.92 -38.04 5.28
CA ARG A 241 27.50 -37.05 4.37
C ARG A 241 27.41 -35.67 5.00
N ARG A 242 28.40 -34.83 4.74
CA ARG A 242 28.39 -33.43 5.19
C ARG A 242 27.20 -32.67 4.58
N PRO A 243 26.57 -31.72 5.30
CA PRO A 243 25.41 -30.96 4.81
C PRO A 243 25.61 -30.30 3.45
N GLU A 244 26.83 -29.84 3.16
CA GLU A 244 27.20 -29.22 1.88
C GLU A 244 27.08 -30.21 0.72
N ALA A 245 27.34 -31.50 0.94
CA ALA A 245 27.15 -32.53 -0.08
C ALA A 245 25.66 -32.85 -0.34
N VAL A 246 24.81 -32.60 0.66
CA VAL A 246 23.35 -32.79 0.56
C VAL A 246 22.69 -31.57 -0.07
N LEU A 247 23.16 -30.37 0.23
CA LEU A 247 22.55 -29.12 -0.23
C LEU A 247 23.21 -28.54 -1.48
N GLY A 248 24.45 -28.93 -1.79
CA GLY A 248 25.21 -28.37 -2.91
C GLY A 248 25.66 -26.93 -2.68
N VAL A 249 25.40 -26.36 -1.51
CA VAL A 249 25.73 -24.98 -1.13
C VAL A 249 26.50 -24.96 0.20
N PRO A 250 27.34 -23.93 0.47
CA PRO A 250 27.97 -23.74 1.75
C PRO A 250 26.94 -23.57 2.87
N VAL A 251 27.26 -24.04 4.08
CA VAL A 251 26.34 -24.03 5.21
C VAL A 251 26.98 -23.38 6.43
N THR A 252 26.26 -22.48 7.10
CA THR A 252 26.60 -21.96 8.43
C THR A 252 25.74 -22.66 9.48
N ARG A 253 26.40 -23.24 10.48
CA ARG A 253 25.74 -23.88 11.63
C ARG A 253 25.56 -22.85 12.76
N PRO A 254 24.56 -23.02 13.63
CA PRO A 254 24.45 -22.17 14.82
C PRO A 254 25.63 -22.47 15.74
N ASP A 255 26.21 -21.43 16.33
CA ASP A 255 27.16 -21.60 17.44
C ASP A 255 26.41 -22.29 18.59
N LEU A 256 26.88 -23.46 18.99
CA LEU A 256 26.30 -24.28 20.07
C LEU A 256 26.75 -23.77 21.45
#